data_AF-A0A954I2G9-F1
#
_entry.id   AF-A0A954I2G9-F1
#
_cell.length_a   1.000
_cell.length_b   1.000
_cell.length_c   1.000
_cell.angle_alpha   90.00
_cell.angle_beta   90.00
_cell.angle_gamma   90.00
#
_symmetry.space_group_name_H-M   'P 1'
#
loop_
_entity.id
_entity.type
_entity.pdbx_description
1 polymer ?
#
loop_
_entity_poly.entity_id
_entity_poly.type
_entity_poly.pdbx_seq_one_letter_code
_entity_poly.pdbx_strand_id
1 'polypeptide(L)'
;MLVPGGGPATLDVLSGIGFVDVAAASERFQRLAGGERERQSLAELLPAVLLGLESAHTPDQALLNFERFVNAIPDRQQLFTALATSPRQVEILLRLFVSSQFLTEILIRHPESLDRLAHHQRLAEIKSLPQMLRDAEQSHASADSPPAQLAALQQFQQREILRLAACDTFHLMDLRTITQQLSRLADAVVQSCLTIVARNLGVDAGDFAVLAFGKLGAEELNYSSDIDLVFVARRDAERQWKLGQRLIAALSDAAGGGFLYRVDMRLRPWGKSGPLVTTIDAYLDYLHRQARPWELQALLKARAIAGEMAIGETFLESAEPLVFSLPDDVARRSIRDMLDAIIPEGASPATALAEVKTGPGGIREIEFLTQYLQLLYGRELPAVRKRSTLEALTQLADAELILPGEFQHLSSAYIFQRSVEHSL
;
A
#
# COMPACT_ATOMS: atom_id res chain seq x y z
N MET A 1 -13.74 -21.22 -36.95
CA MET A 1 -13.15 -21.69 -35.69
C MET A 1 -11.91 -20.83 -35.46
N LEU A 2 -11.90 -20.00 -34.42
CA LEU A 2 -10.95 -18.88 -34.26
C LEU A 2 -9.47 -19.28 -34.08
N VAL A 3 -9.17 -20.59 -34.05
CA VAL A 3 -7.81 -21.11 -34.23
C VAL A 3 -7.91 -22.36 -35.11
N PRO A 4 -7.57 -22.30 -36.40
CA PRO A 4 -6.18 -22.57 -36.82
C PRO A 4 -5.65 -21.77 -38.04
N GLY A 5 -4.36 -21.39 -38.00
CA GLY A 5 -3.53 -21.15 -39.18
C GLY A 5 -3.13 -19.72 -39.53
N GLY A 6 -3.47 -18.70 -38.73
CA GLY A 6 -3.10 -17.31 -39.03
C GLY A 6 -3.67 -16.77 -40.34
N GLY A 7 -4.77 -17.36 -40.81
CA GLY A 7 -5.41 -16.95 -42.05
C GLY A 7 -6.05 -15.56 -41.98
N PRO A 8 -6.44 -14.97 -43.13
CA PRO A 8 -6.97 -13.60 -43.22
C PRO A 8 -8.13 -13.32 -42.25
N ALA A 9 -9.03 -14.28 -42.07
CA ALA A 9 -10.20 -14.15 -41.20
C ALA A 9 -9.85 -14.00 -39.70
N THR A 10 -8.70 -14.50 -39.25
CA THR A 10 -8.22 -14.29 -37.87
C THR A 10 -7.68 -12.88 -37.69
N LEU A 11 -6.96 -12.37 -38.69
CA LEU A 11 -6.43 -10.99 -38.69
C LEU A 11 -7.56 -9.96 -38.72
N ASP A 12 -8.64 -10.23 -39.46
CA ASP A 12 -9.82 -9.35 -39.52
C ASP A 12 -10.48 -9.21 -38.14
N VAL A 13 -10.67 -10.30 -37.39
CA VAL A 13 -11.24 -10.25 -36.03
C VAL A 13 -10.32 -9.50 -35.07
N LEU A 14 -9.01 -9.76 -35.13
CA LEU A 14 -8.05 -9.09 -34.24
C LEU A 14 -7.89 -7.59 -34.56
N SER A 15 -8.13 -7.18 -35.80
CA SER A 15 -8.05 -5.76 -36.20
C SER A 15 -9.08 -4.87 -35.48
N GLY A 16 -10.20 -5.45 -35.04
CA GLY A 16 -11.25 -4.73 -34.30
C GLY A 16 -10.95 -4.51 -32.82
N ILE A 17 -9.91 -5.14 -32.26
CA ILE A 17 -9.64 -5.16 -30.81
C ILE A 17 -8.75 -3.98 -30.36
N GLY A 18 -8.11 -3.28 -31.29
CA GLY A 18 -7.26 -2.13 -30.99
C GLY A 18 -5.80 -2.49 -30.65
N PHE A 19 -5.31 -3.65 -31.08
CA PHE A 19 -3.88 -3.97 -31.00
C PHE A 19 -3.04 -3.01 -31.84
N VAL A 20 -1.90 -2.59 -31.29
CA VAL A 20 -0.89 -1.82 -32.04
C VAL A 20 -0.20 -2.73 -33.06
N ASP A 21 0.11 -3.98 -32.67
CA ASP A 21 0.72 -4.98 -33.54
C ASP A 21 -0.15 -6.24 -33.66
N VAL A 22 -1.10 -6.20 -34.60
CA VAL A 22 -2.04 -7.29 -34.89
C VAL A 22 -1.32 -8.59 -35.28
N ALA A 23 -0.17 -8.50 -35.96
CA ALA A 23 0.61 -9.67 -36.35
C ALA A 23 1.23 -10.34 -35.13
N ALA A 24 1.86 -9.57 -34.25
CA ALA A 24 2.39 -10.09 -32.98
C ALA A 24 1.28 -10.67 -32.09
N ALA A 25 0.10 -10.05 -32.05
CA ALA A 25 -1.05 -10.58 -31.32
C ALA A 25 -1.50 -11.95 -31.88
N SER A 26 -1.58 -12.09 -33.21
CA SER A 26 -1.90 -13.36 -33.88
C SER A 26 -0.87 -14.45 -33.54
N GLU A 27 0.43 -14.13 -33.58
CA GLU A 27 1.48 -15.08 -33.21
C GLU A 27 1.38 -15.52 -31.74
N ARG A 28 1.04 -14.60 -30.82
CA ARG A 28 0.82 -14.93 -29.40
C ARG A 28 -0.32 -15.92 -29.22
N PHE A 29 -1.46 -15.69 -29.88
CA PHE A 29 -2.58 -16.65 -29.82
C PHE A 29 -2.21 -18.02 -30.41
N GLN A 30 -1.37 -18.06 -31.44
CA GLN A 30 -0.87 -19.33 -32.00
C GLN A 30 0.04 -20.07 -31.00
N ARG A 31 0.96 -19.37 -30.32
CA ARG A 31 1.80 -19.96 -29.25
C ARG A 31 0.95 -20.43 -28.06
N LEU A 32 -0.15 -19.74 -27.78
CA LEU A 32 -1.10 -20.11 -26.74
C LEU A 32 -1.86 -21.42 -27.04
N ALA A 33 -2.06 -21.73 -28.33
CA ALA A 33 -2.94 -22.79 -28.75
C ALA A 33 -2.36 -24.21 -28.59
N GLY A 34 -1.02 -24.36 -28.62
CA GLY A 34 -0.35 -25.63 -28.30
C GLY A 34 -0.89 -26.86 -29.05
N GLY A 35 -1.06 -27.97 -28.32
CA GLY A 35 -1.58 -29.26 -28.86
C GLY A 35 -3.09 -29.26 -29.13
N GLU A 36 -3.62 -30.28 -29.83
CA GLU A 36 -5.03 -30.31 -30.27
C GLU A 36 -6.06 -30.04 -29.15
N ARG A 37 -5.85 -30.65 -27.97
CA ARG A 37 -6.74 -30.48 -26.80
C ARG A 37 -6.68 -29.08 -26.20
N GLU A 38 -5.49 -28.48 -26.17
CA GLU A 38 -5.29 -27.10 -25.73
C GLU A 38 -5.94 -26.13 -26.70
N ARG A 39 -5.84 -26.37 -28.02
CA ARG A 39 -6.53 -25.56 -29.04
C ARG A 39 -8.03 -25.56 -28.86
N GLN A 40 -8.61 -26.74 -28.62
CA GLN A 40 -10.05 -26.86 -28.40
C GLN A 40 -10.49 -26.09 -27.15
N SER A 41 -9.78 -26.27 -26.03
CA SER A 41 -10.11 -25.59 -24.77
C SER A 41 -9.90 -24.07 -24.87
N LEU A 42 -8.83 -23.63 -25.56
CA LEU A 42 -8.59 -22.22 -25.83
C LEU A 42 -9.66 -21.62 -26.72
N ALA A 43 -10.16 -22.35 -27.72
CA ALA A 43 -11.22 -21.87 -28.61
C ALA A 43 -12.53 -21.56 -27.86
N GLU A 44 -12.83 -22.30 -26.78
CA GLU A 44 -13.97 -22.03 -25.90
C GLU A 44 -13.76 -20.78 -25.04
N LEU A 45 -12.52 -20.52 -24.61
CA LEU A 45 -12.15 -19.35 -23.80
C LEU A 45 -12.04 -18.05 -24.62
N LEU A 46 -11.62 -18.14 -25.88
CA LEU A 46 -11.27 -17.00 -26.72
C LEU A 46 -12.31 -15.88 -26.76
N PRO A 47 -13.63 -16.15 -26.93
CA PRO A 47 -14.63 -15.09 -26.96
C PRO A 47 -14.58 -14.17 -25.74
N ALA A 48 -14.42 -14.73 -24.53
CA ALA A 48 -14.33 -13.95 -23.30
C ALA A 48 -13.02 -13.14 -23.22
N VAL A 49 -11.91 -13.72 -23.67
CA VAL A 49 -10.61 -13.04 -23.69
C VAL A 49 -10.61 -11.88 -24.68
N LEU A 50 -11.11 -12.10 -25.90
CA LEU A 50 -11.16 -11.07 -26.94
C LEU A 50 -12.07 -9.91 -26.52
N LEU A 51 -13.24 -10.19 -25.93
CA LEU A 51 -14.14 -9.16 -25.42
C LEU A 51 -13.48 -8.30 -24.32
N GLY A 52 -12.75 -8.93 -23.40
CA GLY A 52 -12.03 -8.20 -22.36
C GLY A 52 -10.86 -7.38 -22.89
N LEU A 53 -10.15 -7.88 -23.92
CA LEU A 53 -9.06 -7.16 -24.58
C LEU A 53 -9.58 -5.97 -25.40
N GLU A 54 -10.74 -6.08 -26.04
CA GLU A 54 -11.36 -4.98 -26.79
C GLU A 54 -11.70 -3.79 -25.89
N SER A 55 -12.02 -4.05 -24.61
CA SER A 55 -12.29 -3.02 -23.61
C SER A 55 -11.01 -2.49 -22.92
N ALA A 56 -9.83 -3.01 -23.25
CA ALA A 56 -8.57 -2.63 -22.62
C ALA A 56 -7.93 -1.42 -23.29
N HIS A 57 -7.36 -0.51 -22.50
CA HIS A 57 -6.58 0.61 -23.03
C HIS A 57 -5.20 0.19 -23.57
N THR A 58 -4.70 -0.99 -23.16
CA THR A 58 -3.38 -1.55 -23.53
C THR A 58 -3.49 -3.05 -23.89
N PRO A 59 -4.24 -3.41 -24.96
CA PRO A 59 -4.55 -4.82 -25.28
C PRO A 59 -3.30 -5.66 -25.57
N ASP A 60 -2.27 -5.10 -26.22
CA ASP A 60 -1.00 -5.80 -26.49
C ASP A 60 -0.30 -6.24 -25.20
N GLN A 61 -0.24 -5.36 -24.19
CA GLN A 61 0.39 -5.65 -22.90
C GLN A 61 -0.45 -6.66 -22.11
N ALA A 62 -1.77 -6.54 -22.13
CA ALA A 62 -2.66 -7.47 -21.48
C ALA A 62 -2.54 -8.89 -22.08
N LEU A 63 -2.43 -9.02 -23.40
CA LEU A 63 -2.22 -10.29 -24.08
C LEU A 63 -0.84 -10.89 -23.78
N LEU A 64 0.21 -10.06 -23.73
CA LEU A 64 1.54 -10.50 -23.30
C LEU A 64 1.49 -11.06 -21.87
N ASN A 65 0.86 -10.34 -20.95
CA ASN A 65 0.72 -10.77 -19.56
C ASN A 65 -0.15 -12.04 -19.43
N PHE A 66 -1.17 -12.18 -20.28
CA PHE A 66 -1.95 -13.41 -20.40
C PHE A 66 -1.10 -14.61 -20.83
N GLU A 67 -0.27 -14.46 -21.86
CA GLU A 67 0.67 -15.50 -22.30
C GLU A 67 1.65 -15.88 -21.18
N ARG A 68 2.20 -14.90 -20.47
CA ARG A 68 3.12 -15.15 -19.34
C ARG A 68 2.44 -15.91 -18.20
N PHE A 69 1.21 -15.55 -17.86
CA PHE A 69 0.43 -16.24 -16.82
C PHE A 69 0.13 -17.69 -17.21
N VAL A 70 -0.32 -17.92 -18.45
CA VAL A 70 -0.58 -19.27 -18.97
C VAL A 70 0.70 -20.12 -18.91
N ASN A 71 1.86 -19.55 -19.28
CA ASN A 71 3.13 -20.27 -19.24
C ASN A 71 3.66 -20.54 -17.82
N ALA A 72 3.17 -19.84 -16.80
CA ALA A 72 3.51 -20.10 -15.40
C ALA A 72 2.74 -21.29 -14.81
N ILE A 73 1.69 -21.76 -15.49
CA ILE A 73 0.83 -22.85 -15.03
C ILE A 73 1.19 -24.14 -15.78
N PRO A 74 1.57 -25.23 -15.09
CA PRO A 74 1.95 -26.48 -15.74
C PRO A 74 0.83 -27.12 -16.59
N ASP A 75 -0.41 -27.10 -16.11
CA ASP A 75 -1.57 -27.67 -16.82
C ASP A 75 -2.41 -26.57 -17.48
N ARG A 76 -2.02 -26.21 -18.71
CA ARG A 76 -2.68 -25.17 -19.51
C ARG A 76 -4.08 -25.57 -19.95
N GLN A 77 -4.31 -26.86 -20.21
CA GLN A 77 -5.62 -27.36 -20.63
C GLN A 77 -6.65 -27.20 -19.50
N GLN A 78 -6.27 -27.58 -18.28
CA GLN A 78 -7.12 -27.40 -17.10
C GLN A 78 -7.42 -25.92 -16.86
N LEU A 79 -6.40 -25.05 -16.99
CA LEU A 79 -6.58 -23.60 -16.88
C LEU A 79 -7.59 -23.06 -17.91
N PHE A 80 -7.43 -23.39 -19.19
CA PHE A 80 -8.35 -22.89 -20.23
C PHE A 80 -9.78 -23.34 -19.98
N THR A 81 -9.97 -24.60 -19.55
CA THR A 81 -11.28 -25.14 -19.21
C THR A 81 -11.90 -24.39 -18.01
N ALA A 82 -11.11 -24.16 -16.95
CA ALA A 82 -11.56 -23.41 -15.77
C ALA A 82 -11.98 -21.97 -16.13
N LEU A 83 -11.14 -21.27 -16.90
CA LEU A 83 -11.43 -19.90 -17.35
C LEU A 83 -12.64 -19.83 -18.28
N ALA A 84 -12.80 -20.80 -19.20
CA ALA A 84 -13.94 -20.84 -20.12
C ALA A 84 -15.28 -20.98 -19.39
N THR A 85 -15.29 -21.66 -18.23
CA THR A 85 -16.47 -21.81 -17.38
C THR A 85 -16.68 -20.65 -16.40
N SER A 86 -15.73 -19.71 -16.31
CA SER A 86 -15.74 -18.62 -15.34
C SER A 86 -15.41 -17.26 -15.98
N PRO A 87 -16.39 -16.60 -16.64
CA PRO A 87 -16.19 -15.29 -17.25
C PRO A 87 -15.65 -14.23 -16.27
N ARG A 88 -16.03 -14.35 -14.99
CA ARG A 88 -15.53 -13.48 -13.91
C ARG A 88 -14.02 -13.60 -13.70
N GLN A 89 -13.47 -14.81 -13.75
CA GLN A 89 -12.02 -14.99 -13.61
C GLN A 89 -11.28 -14.32 -14.77
N VAL A 90 -11.81 -14.45 -15.99
CA VAL A 90 -11.26 -13.79 -17.18
C VAL A 90 -11.28 -12.27 -17.03
N GLU A 91 -12.39 -11.70 -16.56
CA GLU A 91 -12.49 -10.26 -16.32
C GLU A 91 -11.50 -9.77 -15.26
N ILE A 92 -11.42 -10.43 -14.10
CA ILE A 92 -10.45 -10.09 -13.03
C ILE A 92 -9.03 -10.11 -13.56
N LEU A 93 -8.69 -11.17 -14.27
CA LEU A 93 -7.35 -11.41 -14.77
C LEU A 93 -6.93 -10.36 -15.81
N LEU A 94 -7.79 -10.07 -16.79
CA LEU A 94 -7.51 -9.05 -17.80
C LEU A 94 -7.46 -7.64 -17.20
N ARG A 95 -8.37 -7.29 -16.27
CA ARG A 95 -8.31 -5.99 -15.59
C ARG A 95 -7.03 -5.81 -14.78
N LEU A 96 -6.56 -6.85 -14.09
CA LEU A 96 -5.27 -6.80 -13.37
C LEU A 96 -4.09 -6.61 -14.34
N PHE A 97 -4.09 -7.31 -15.48
CA PHE A 97 -3.02 -7.20 -16.48
C PHE A 97 -2.94 -5.85 -17.17
N VAL A 98 -4.06 -5.14 -17.27
CA VAL A 98 -4.12 -3.78 -17.80
C VAL A 98 -3.75 -2.75 -16.73
N SER A 99 -4.23 -2.93 -15.50
CA SER A 99 -4.14 -1.92 -14.45
C SER A 99 -2.79 -1.85 -13.75
N SER A 100 -2.09 -2.98 -13.56
CA SER A 100 -0.85 -2.96 -12.80
C SER A 100 0.12 -4.09 -13.18
N GLN A 101 1.30 -3.70 -13.64
CA GLN A 101 2.38 -4.65 -13.86
C GLN A 101 2.86 -5.28 -12.55
N PHE A 102 2.87 -4.53 -11.45
CA PHE A 102 3.25 -5.06 -10.14
C PHE A 102 2.33 -6.19 -9.68
N LEU A 103 1.01 -5.98 -9.73
CA LEU A 103 0.04 -7.02 -9.37
C LEU A 103 0.12 -8.21 -10.33
N THR A 104 0.36 -7.95 -11.61
CA THR A 104 0.60 -8.98 -12.61
C THR A 104 1.77 -9.88 -12.24
N GLU A 105 2.91 -9.31 -11.82
CA GLU A 105 4.07 -10.09 -11.39
C GLU A 105 3.76 -10.95 -10.17
N ILE A 106 2.97 -10.43 -9.21
CA ILE A 106 2.53 -11.23 -8.05
C ILE A 106 1.67 -12.41 -8.51
N LEU A 107 0.67 -12.15 -9.37
CA LEU A 107 -0.24 -13.19 -9.84
C LEU A 107 0.46 -14.26 -10.69
N ILE A 108 1.44 -13.89 -11.50
CA ILE A 108 2.25 -14.84 -12.29
C ILE A 108 3.11 -15.74 -11.37
N ARG A 109 3.64 -15.19 -10.27
CA ARG A 109 4.40 -15.98 -9.28
C ARG A 109 3.50 -16.89 -8.44
N HIS A 110 2.26 -16.49 -8.22
CA HIS A 110 1.28 -17.18 -7.37
C HIS A 110 -0.06 -17.39 -8.10
N PRO A 111 -0.09 -18.19 -9.20
CA PRO A 111 -1.27 -18.34 -10.03
C PRO A 111 -2.48 -18.95 -9.29
N GLU A 112 -2.24 -19.71 -8.23
CA GLU A 112 -3.28 -20.24 -7.33
C GLU A 112 -4.11 -19.14 -6.63
N SER A 113 -3.63 -17.90 -6.65
CA SER A 113 -4.36 -16.75 -6.09
C SER A 113 -5.59 -16.38 -6.92
N LEU A 114 -5.63 -16.73 -8.22
CA LEU A 114 -6.76 -16.39 -9.10
C LEU A 114 -8.08 -16.96 -8.60
N ASP A 115 -8.09 -18.23 -8.18
CA ASP A 115 -9.30 -18.88 -7.67
C ASP A 115 -9.83 -18.15 -6.44
N ARG A 116 -8.94 -17.68 -5.56
CA ARG A 116 -9.33 -16.90 -4.37
C ARG A 116 -9.99 -15.57 -4.76
N LEU A 117 -9.47 -14.89 -5.78
CA LEU A 117 -10.03 -13.63 -6.27
C LEU A 117 -11.42 -13.82 -6.91
N ALA A 118 -11.69 -14.99 -7.49
CA ALA A 118 -12.99 -15.31 -8.08
C ALA A 118 -14.12 -15.46 -7.05
N HIS A 119 -13.80 -15.79 -5.80
CA HIS A 119 -14.78 -16.04 -4.75
C HIS A 119 -15.25 -14.74 -4.04
N HIS A 120 -16.24 -14.07 -4.64
CA HIS A 120 -16.76 -12.75 -4.23
C HIS A 120 -17.02 -12.54 -2.73
N GLN A 121 -17.61 -13.52 -2.04
CA GLN A 121 -17.99 -13.39 -0.63
C GLN A 121 -16.78 -13.19 0.29
N ARG A 122 -15.61 -13.72 -0.09
CA ARG A 122 -14.36 -13.57 0.67
C ARG A 122 -13.48 -12.45 0.12
N LEU A 123 -13.69 -12.04 -1.14
CA LEU A 123 -12.90 -10.99 -1.78
C LEU A 123 -13.06 -9.66 -1.05
N ALA A 124 -14.32 -9.21 -0.89
CA ALA A 124 -14.66 -7.91 -0.30
C ALA A 124 -14.79 -7.93 1.25
N GLU A 125 -14.26 -8.95 1.92
CA GLU A 125 -14.27 -9.01 3.38
C GLU A 125 -13.38 -7.89 3.97
N ILE A 126 -13.96 -7.06 4.84
CA ILE A 126 -13.21 -6.06 5.62
C ILE A 126 -12.66 -6.76 6.85
N LYS A 127 -11.33 -6.94 6.90
CA LYS A 127 -10.66 -7.60 8.01
C LYS A 127 -10.34 -6.61 9.12
N SER A 128 -10.65 -6.99 10.36
CA SER A 128 -10.13 -6.32 11.55
C SER A 128 -8.63 -6.61 11.73
N LEU A 129 -7.92 -5.76 12.48
CA LEU A 129 -6.50 -6.01 12.78
C LEU A 129 -6.28 -7.38 13.47
N PRO A 130 -7.09 -7.81 14.46
CA PRO A 130 -6.96 -9.15 15.03
C PRO A 130 -7.15 -10.29 14.01
N GLN A 131 -8.00 -10.12 12.99
CA GLN A 131 -8.12 -11.11 11.90
C GLN A 131 -6.84 -11.13 11.06
N MET A 132 -6.32 -9.97 10.66
CA MET A 132 -5.08 -9.91 9.86
C MET A 132 -3.88 -10.48 10.60
N LEU A 133 -3.77 -10.23 11.92
CA LEU A 133 -2.72 -10.82 12.76
C LEU A 133 -2.80 -12.34 12.79
N ARG A 134 -4.01 -12.89 13.00
CA ARG A 134 -4.21 -14.35 12.97
C ARG A 134 -3.88 -14.95 11.61
N ASP A 135 -4.31 -14.31 10.52
CA ASP A 135 -4.02 -14.79 9.17
C ASP A 135 -2.50 -14.75 8.88
N ALA A 136 -1.80 -13.70 9.32
CA ALA A 136 -0.36 -13.57 9.22
C ALA A 136 0.37 -14.66 10.01
N GLU A 137 0.01 -14.87 11.28
CA GLU A 137 0.58 -15.92 12.13
C GLU A 137 0.38 -17.32 11.53
N GLN A 138 -0.84 -17.62 11.07
CA GLN A 138 -1.17 -18.91 10.44
C GLN A 138 -0.37 -19.12 9.16
N SER A 139 -0.09 -18.07 8.39
CA SER A 139 0.62 -18.18 7.12
C SER A 139 2.03 -18.76 7.25
N HIS A 140 2.68 -18.55 8.39
CA HIS A 140 4.06 -18.98 8.63
C HIS A 140 4.19 -20.02 9.77
N ALA A 141 3.08 -20.52 10.30
CA ALA A 141 3.06 -21.43 11.46
C ALA A 141 3.77 -22.77 11.18
N SER A 142 3.69 -23.27 9.94
CA SER A 142 4.30 -24.54 9.52
C SER A 142 5.74 -24.40 9.01
N ALA A 143 6.32 -23.19 9.05
CA ALA A 143 7.67 -22.96 8.55
C ALA A 143 8.71 -23.19 9.66
N ASP A 144 9.73 -24.01 9.35
CA ASP A 144 10.69 -24.53 10.34
C ASP A 144 11.88 -23.60 10.62
N SER A 145 11.99 -22.47 9.93
CA SER A 145 13.11 -21.53 10.10
C SER A 145 12.68 -20.08 9.91
N PRO A 146 13.36 -19.10 10.54
CA PRO A 146 13.02 -17.68 10.37
C PRO A 146 13.03 -17.22 8.90
N PRO A 147 14.00 -17.60 8.04
CA PRO A 147 13.92 -17.26 6.62
C PRO A 147 12.69 -17.84 5.92
N ALA A 148 12.32 -19.09 6.22
CA ALA A 148 11.11 -19.71 5.67
C ALA A 148 9.83 -19.04 6.19
N GLN A 149 9.81 -18.61 7.46
CA GLN A 149 8.70 -17.87 8.05
C GLN A 149 8.50 -16.51 7.37
N LEU A 150 9.58 -15.77 7.13
CA LEU A 150 9.53 -14.49 6.43
C LEU A 150 9.08 -14.65 4.96
N ALA A 151 9.54 -15.70 4.28
CA ALA A 151 9.08 -16.00 2.92
C ALA A 151 7.57 -16.32 2.88
N ALA A 152 7.07 -17.12 3.83
CA ALA A 152 5.65 -17.44 3.92
C ALA A 152 4.79 -16.21 4.27
N LEU A 153 5.29 -15.33 5.16
CA LEU A 153 4.65 -14.06 5.49
C LEU A 153 4.60 -13.12 4.26
N GLN A 154 5.65 -13.12 3.43
CA GLN A 154 5.66 -12.35 2.18
C GLN A 154 4.60 -12.84 1.19
N GLN A 155 4.42 -14.15 1.05
CA GLN A 155 3.35 -14.70 0.23
C GLN A 155 1.97 -14.30 0.77
N PHE A 156 1.79 -14.28 2.09
CA PHE A 156 0.56 -13.78 2.71
C PHE A 156 0.30 -12.31 2.36
N GLN A 157 1.30 -11.45 2.55
CA GLN A 157 1.19 -10.04 2.23
C GLN A 157 0.83 -9.82 0.76
N GLN A 158 1.52 -10.49 -0.16
CA GLN A 158 1.28 -10.41 -1.59
C GLN A 158 -0.15 -10.84 -1.97
N ARG A 159 -0.67 -11.90 -1.36
CA ARG A 159 -2.06 -12.33 -1.56
C ARG A 159 -3.07 -11.30 -1.06
N GLU A 160 -2.83 -10.69 0.09
CA GLU A 160 -3.72 -9.63 0.61
C GLU A 160 -3.63 -8.36 -0.25
N ILE A 161 -2.45 -7.98 -0.73
CA ILE A 161 -2.28 -6.87 -1.69
C ILE A 161 -3.09 -7.14 -2.97
N LEU A 162 -3.00 -8.34 -3.55
CA LEU A 162 -3.80 -8.74 -4.70
C LEU A 162 -5.30 -8.64 -4.42
N ARG A 163 -5.76 -9.11 -3.27
CA ARG A 163 -7.17 -9.04 -2.87
C ARG A 163 -7.65 -7.60 -2.76
N LEU A 164 -6.88 -6.75 -2.08
CA LEU A 164 -7.23 -5.35 -1.88
C LEU A 164 -7.20 -4.57 -3.19
N ALA A 165 -6.22 -4.82 -4.05
CA ALA A 165 -6.15 -4.20 -5.37
C ALA A 165 -7.30 -4.65 -6.28
N ALA A 166 -7.70 -5.92 -6.24
CA ALA A 166 -8.92 -6.34 -6.91
C ALA A 166 -10.16 -5.61 -6.35
N CYS A 167 -10.26 -5.41 -5.04
CA CYS A 167 -11.36 -4.63 -4.46
C CYS A 167 -11.36 -3.18 -4.91
N ASP A 168 -10.19 -2.54 -5.01
CA ASP A 168 -10.03 -1.15 -5.47
C ASP A 168 -10.42 -1.02 -6.96
N THR A 169 -9.84 -1.87 -7.82
CA THR A 169 -10.10 -1.90 -9.27
C THR A 169 -11.55 -2.19 -9.64
N PHE A 170 -12.23 -3.02 -8.86
CA PHE A 170 -13.65 -3.35 -9.06
C PHE A 170 -14.60 -2.49 -8.21
N HIS A 171 -14.08 -1.46 -7.54
CA HIS A 171 -14.85 -0.53 -6.69
C HIS A 171 -15.72 -1.24 -5.64
N LEU A 172 -15.21 -2.35 -5.08
CA LEU A 172 -15.86 -3.13 -4.03
C LEU A 172 -15.62 -2.54 -2.64
N MET A 173 -14.64 -1.63 -2.51
CA MET A 173 -14.32 -0.87 -1.30
C MET A 173 -14.05 0.57 -1.70
N ASP A 174 -14.40 1.52 -0.83
CA ASP A 174 -14.01 2.91 -1.01
C ASP A 174 -12.53 3.13 -0.66
N LEU A 175 -11.99 4.27 -1.09
CA LEU A 175 -10.58 4.63 -0.85
C LEU A 175 -10.20 4.52 0.63
N ARG A 176 -11.05 5.02 1.53
CA ARG A 176 -10.80 4.99 2.98
C ARG A 176 -10.65 3.56 3.48
N THR A 177 -11.55 2.67 3.07
CA THR A 177 -11.51 1.26 3.46
C THR A 177 -10.26 0.59 2.90
N ILE A 178 -9.89 0.87 1.64
CA ILE A 178 -8.65 0.34 1.03
C ILE A 178 -7.42 0.77 1.82
N THR A 179 -7.25 2.07 2.10
CA THR A 179 -6.06 2.55 2.82
C THR A 179 -5.99 2.03 4.26
N GLN A 180 -7.14 1.89 4.93
CA GLN A 180 -7.22 1.27 6.26
C GLN A 180 -6.84 -0.22 6.22
N GLN A 181 -7.34 -0.99 5.24
CA GLN A 181 -6.96 -2.39 5.09
C GLN A 181 -5.47 -2.56 4.77
N LEU A 182 -4.90 -1.71 3.89
CA LEU A 182 -3.47 -1.70 3.61
C LEU A 182 -2.63 -1.38 4.85
N SER A 183 -3.09 -0.45 5.68
CA SER A 183 -2.42 -0.07 6.92
C SER A 183 -2.47 -1.20 7.96
N ARG A 184 -3.62 -1.86 8.11
CA ARG A 184 -3.75 -3.04 8.99
C ARG A 184 -2.90 -4.21 8.52
N LEU A 185 -2.74 -4.39 7.21
CA LEU A 185 -1.87 -5.41 6.64
C LEU A 185 -0.41 -5.12 7.02
N ALA A 186 0.03 -3.86 6.86
CA ALA A 186 1.35 -3.43 7.26
C ALA A 186 1.58 -3.63 8.77
N ASP A 187 0.63 -3.26 9.62
CA ASP A 187 0.71 -3.49 11.07
C ASP A 187 0.89 -4.98 11.39
N ALA A 188 0.05 -5.85 10.80
CA ALA A 188 0.12 -7.28 11.03
C ALA A 188 1.47 -7.87 10.60
N VAL A 189 1.98 -7.46 9.44
CA VAL A 189 3.29 -7.88 8.94
C VAL A 189 4.42 -7.40 9.84
N VAL A 190 4.41 -6.14 10.28
CA VAL A 190 5.44 -5.59 11.18
C VAL A 190 5.43 -6.32 12.53
N GLN A 191 4.24 -6.60 13.09
CA GLN A 191 4.11 -7.37 14.33
C GLN A 191 4.63 -8.81 14.17
N SER A 192 4.25 -9.51 13.10
CA SER A 192 4.74 -10.87 12.83
C SER A 192 6.26 -10.90 12.63
N CYS A 193 6.82 -9.93 11.88
CA CYS A 193 8.27 -9.80 11.72
C CYS A 193 8.99 -9.57 13.06
N LEU A 194 8.46 -8.69 13.91
CA LEU A 194 9.03 -8.44 15.23
C LEU A 194 9.05 -9.72 16.07
N THR A 195 7.96 -10.49 16.08
CA THR A 195 7.87 -11.77 16.79
C THR A 195 8.89 -12.79 16.25
N ILE A 196 8.99 -12.96 14.93
CA ILE A 196 9.95 -13.88 14.29
C ILE A 196 11.38 -13.49 14.65
N VAL A 197 11.71 -12.20 14.55
CA VAL A 197 13.07 -11.69 14.82
C VAL A 197 13.42 -11.81 16.30
N ALA A 198 12.52 -11.42 17.21
CA ALA A 198 12.73 -11.51 18.65
C ALA A 198 12.99 -12.96 19.08
N ARG A 199 12.18 -13.90 18.57
CA ARG A 199 12.35 -15.33 18.82
C ARG A 199 13.69 -15.85 18.30
N ASN A 200 14.09 -15.47 17.09
CA ASN A 200 15.37 -15.88 16.50
C ASN A 200 16.58 -15.34 17.28
N LEU A 201 16.46 -14.13 17.85
CA LEU A 201 17.50 -13.54 18.68
C LEU A 201 17.49 -14.05 20.13
N GLY A 202 16.44 -14.74 20.57
CA GLY A 202 16.24 -15.14 21.96
C GLY A 202 16.06 -13.95 22.90
N VAL A 203 15.47 -12.85 22.42
CA VAL A 203 15.25 -11.62 23.20
C VAL A 203 13.76 -11.35 23.39
N ASP A 204 13.43 -10.68 24.48
CA ASP A 204 12.09 -10.18 24.75
C ASP A 204 11.90 -8.77 24.15
N ALA A 205 10.79 -8.57 23.44
CA ALA A 205 10.38 -7.31 22.86
C ALA A 205 9.56 -6.42 23.83
N GLY A 206 9.29 -6.88 25.07
CA GLY A 206 8.47 -6.15 26.04
C GLY A 206 9.01 -4.78 26.51
N ASP A 207 10.29 -4.49 26.26
CA ASP A 207 10.90 -3.17 26.51
C ASP A 207 11.04 -2.33 25.22
N PHE A 208 10.44 -2.75 24.10
CA PHE A 208 10.56 -2.16 22.76
C PHE A 208 9.18 -1.86 22.14
N ALA A 209 9.05 -0.74 21.44
CA ALA A 209 7.85 -0.43 20.66
C ALA A 209 8.21 0.20 19.31
N VAL A 210 7.34 -0.06 18.34
CA VAL A 210 7.39 0.50 16.99
C VAL A 210 6.26 1.51 16.84
N LEU A 211 6.64 2.73 16.49
CA LEU A 211 5.72 3.80 16.12
C LEU A 211 5.69 3.92 14.60
N ALA A 212 4.49 3.95 14.02
CA ALA A 212 4.29 4.35 12.65
C ALA A 212 4.02 5.85 12.57
N PHE A 213 4.60 6.49 11.56
CA PHE A 213 4.38 7.89 11.21
C PHE A 213 3.79 7.98 9.79
N GLY A 214 3.57 9.21 9.32
CA GLY A 214 3.18 9.46 7.93
C GLY A 214 1.88 8.75 7.55
N LYS A 215 1.84 8.18 6.34
CA LYS A 215 0.64 7.50 5.81
C LYS A 215 0.25 6.27 6.63
N LEU A 216 1.22 5.46 7.07
CA LEU A 216 0.92 4.27 7.88
C LEU A 216 0.32 4.67 9.24
N GLY A 217 0.92 5.68 9.87
CA GLY A 217 0.43 6.18 11.14
C GLY A 217 -0.98 6.81 11.04
N ALA A 218 -1.28 7.42 9.89
CA ALA A 218 -2.59 7.98 9.58
C ALA A 218 -3.67 6.94 9.21
N GLU A 219 -3.29 5.68 9.01
CA GLU A 219 -4.11 4.65 8.35
C GLU A 219 -4.51 5.00 6.89
N GLU A 220 -3.63 5.74 6.21
CA GLU A 220 -3.79 6.27 4.86
C GLU A 220 -2.74 5.68 3.89
N LEU A 221 -2.26 4.46 4.14
CA LEU A 221 -1.23 3.79 3.33
C LEU A 221 -1.71 3.53 1.88
N ASN A 222 -0.80 3.62 0.90
CA ASN A 222 -1.03 3.24 -0.49
C ASN A 222 -0.20 1.98 -0.86
N TYR A 223 -0.39 1.42 -2.06
CA TYR A 223 0.24 0.15 -2.48
C TYR A 223 1.77 0.16 -2.53
N SER A 224 2.40 1.29 -2.86
CA SER A 224 3.84 1.40 -3.10
C SER A 224 4.55 2.36 -2.13
N SER A 225 3.94 2.69 -0.99
CA SER A 225 4.56 3.57 0.01
C SER A 225 5.61 2.84 0.82
N ASP A 226 6.72 3.53 1.07
CA ASP A 226 7.59 3.20 2.19
C ASP A 226 6.79 3.38 3.50
N ILE A 227 7.13 2.59 4.52
CA ILE A 227 6.55 2.74 5.86
C ILE A 227 7.50 3.55 6.75
N ASP A 228 7.00 4.67 7.26
CA ASP A 228 7.75 5.54 8.17
C ASP A 228 7.69 4.97 9.60
N LEU A 229 8.81 4.45 10.10
CA LEU A 229 8.89 3.84 11.43
C LEU A 229 9.87 4.58 12.35
N VAL A 230 9.55 4.60 13.64
CA VAL A 230 10.44 5.05 14.71
C VAL A 230 10.41 4.03 15.84
N PHE A 231 11.57 3.71 16.39
CA PHE A 231 11.69 2.72 17.46
C PHE A 231 11.98 3.40 18.80
N VAL A 232 11.21 3.02 19.81
CA VAL A 232 11.38 3.50 21.18
C VAL A 232 11.56 2.32 22.13
N ALA A 233 12.29 2.56 23.22
CA ALA A 233 12.46 1.60 24.29
C ALA A 233 12.09 2.23 25.64
N ARG A 234 11.67 1.40 26.61
CA ARG A 234 11.34 1.90 27.94
C ARG A 234 12.57 2.39 28.71
N ARG A 235 13.65 1.62 28.68
CA ARG A 235 14.83 1.83 29.55
C ARG A 235 16.15 1.68 28.81
N ASP A 236 16.35 0.56 28.12
CA ASP A 236 17.64 0.18 27.55
C ASP A 236 17.55 0.12 26.02
N ALA A 237 17.77 1.28 25.39
CA ALA A 237 17.74 1.40 23.95
C ALA A 237 18.90 0.66 23.26
N GLU A 238 20.06 0.56 23.92
CA GLU A 238 21.23 -0.12 23.38
C GLU A 238 20.98 -1.63 23.26
N ARG A 239 20.39 -2.24 24.29
CA ARG A 239 20.02 -3.66 24.27
C ARG A 239 18.99 -3.98 23.19
N GLN A 240 18.12 -3.03 22.85
CA GLN A 240 17.09 -3.19 21.81
C GLN A 240 17.58 -2.81 20.40
N TRP A 241 18.78 -2.24 20.26
CA TRP A 241 19.33 -1.81 18.98
C TRP A 241 19.39 -2.96 17.96
N LYS A 242 19.86 -4.13 18.39
CA LYS A 242 19.99 -5.31 17.51
C LYS A 242 18.64 -5.85 17.06
N LEU A 243 17.61 -5.75 17.90
CA LEU A 243 16.24 -6.11 17.55
C LEU A 243 15.70 -5.19 16.45
N GLY A 244 15.84 -3.87 16.63
CA GLY A 244 15.44 -2.88 15.62
C GLY A 244 16.18 -3.06 14.28
N GLN A 245 17.50 -3.28 14.31
CA GLN A 245 18.30 -3.54 13.11
C GLN A 245 17.79 -4.77 12.35
N ARG A 246 17.51 -5.86 13.06
CA ARG A 246 17.05 -7.12 12.45
C ARG A 246 15.60 -7.04 11.97
N LEU A 247 14.75 -6.25 12.62
CA LEU A 247 13.40 -5.96 12.13
C LEU A 247 13.44 -5.24 10.78
N ILE A 248 14.26 -4.20 10.65
CA ILE A 248 14.43 -3.48 9.37
C ILE A 248 14.90 -4.43 8.27
N ALA A 249 15.90 -5.27 8.56
CA ALA A 249 16.40 -6.25 7.62
C ALA A 249 15.31 -7.25 7.20
N ALA A 250 14.54 -7.79 8.15
CA ALA A 250 13.45 -8.72 7.87
C ALA A 250 12.33 -8.10 7.01
N LEU A 251 12.04 -6.81 7.19
CA LEU A 251 11.05 -6.09 6.39
C LEU A 251 11.57 -5.75 4.98
N SER A 252 12.83 -5.34 4.87
CA SER A 252 13.41 -4.78 3.64
C SER A 252 14.02 -5.84 2.72
N ASP A 253 14.43 -6.99 3.26
CA ASP A 253 15.11 -8.08 2.54
C ASP A 253 14.48 -9.42 2.91
N ALA A 254 13.32 -9.71 2.30
CA ALA A 254 12.63 -10.97 2.52
C ALA A 254 13.26 -12.07 1.66
N ALA A 255 13.57 -13.20 2.28
CA ALA A 255 14.15 -14.35 1.60
C ALA A 255 13.29 -14.79 0.40
N GLY A 256 13.85 -14.78 -0.82
CA GLY A 256 13.16 -15.22 -2.04
C GLY A 256 13.03 -14.19 -3.17
N GLY A 257 13.63 -13.00 -3.04
CA GLY A 257 13.75 -12.04 -4.16
C GLY A 257 12.71 -10.90 -4.14
N GLY A 258 12.27 -10.47 -2.96
CA GLY A 258 11.42 -9.29 -2.78
C GLY A 258 11.56 -8.69 -1.39
N PHE A 259 10.72 -7.71 -1.07
CA PHE A 259 10.62 -7.10 0.25
C PHE A 259 9.21 -7.28 0.82
N LEU A 260 9.04 -7.17 2.13
CA LEU A 260 7.73 -6.98 2.74
C LEU A 260 7.38 -5.49 2.63
N TYR A 261 8.18 -4.63 3.25
CA TYR A 261 8.04 -3.19 3.12
C TYR A 261 9.41 -2.52 3.06
N ARG A 262 9.50 -1.46 2.25
CA ARG A 262 10.60 -0.51 2.36
C ARG A 262 10.38 0.33 3.61
N VAL A 263 11.41 0.43 4.44
CA VAL A 263 11.31 1.12 5.74
C VAL A 263 12.05 2.45 5.68
N ASP A 264 11.36 3.52 6.05
CA ASP A 264 11.95 4.84 6.27
C ASP A 264 12.07 5.15 7.76
N MET A 265 13.30 5.41 8.22
CA MET A 265 13.61 5.72 9.61
C MET A 265 13.96 7.20 9.83
N ARG A 266 13.72 8.08 8.84
CA ARG A 266 14.19 9.48 8.86
C ARG A 266 13.48 10.38 9.88
N LEU A 267 12.31 9.99 10.35
CA LEU A 267 11.52 10.78 11.31
C LEU A 267 11.92 10.57 12.78
N ARG A 268 12.91 9.72 13.06
CA ARG A 268 13.45 9.54 14.41
C ARG A 268 14.28 10.77 14.85
N PRO A 269 14.52 10.95 16.16
CA PRO A 269 15.36 12.03 16.68
C PRO A 269 16.69 12.16 15.95
N TRP A 270 17.09 13.40 15.62
CA TRP A 270 18.31 13.70 14.83
C TRP A 270 18.37 13.04 13.44
N GLY A 271 17.24 12.53 12.94
CA GLY A 271 17.11 11.89 11.64
C GLY A 271 18.12 10.77 11.40
N LYS A 272 18.79 10.79 10.25
CA LYS A 272 19.77 9.74 9.86
C LYS A 272 20.97 9.63 10.80
N SER A 273 21.32 10.72 11.49
CA SER A 273 22.47 10.77 12.40
C SER A 273 22.13 10.34 13.82
N GLY A 274 20.85 10.21 14.15
CA GLY A 274 20.41 9.78 15.47
C GLY A 274 20.45 8.27 15.67
N PRO A 275 20.39 7.82 16.95
CA PRO A 275 20.34 6.41 17.29
C PRO A 275 19.11 5.76 16.66
N LEU A 276 19.24 4.47 16.32
CA LEU A 276 18.14 3.72 15.71
C LEU A 276 16.96 3.51 16.67
N VAL A 277 17.28 3.29 17.95
CA VAL A 277 16.33 3.11 19.05
C VAL A 277 16.65 4.16 20.10
N THR A 278 15.64 4.83 20.63
CA THR A 278 15.80 5.85 21.67
C THR A 278 14.92 5.51 22.87
N THR A 279 15.30 5.89 24.09
CA THR A 279 14.38 5.77 25.22
C THR A 279 13.26 6.81 25.10
N ILE A 280 12.09 6.54 25.70
CA ILE A 280 11.00 7.53 25.74
C ILE A 280 11.51 8.85 26.31
N ASP A 281 12.20 8.82 27.45
CA ASP A 281 12.68 10.02 28.14
C ASP A 281 13.64 10.84 27.27
N ALA A 282 14.58 10.19 26.58
CA ALA A 282 15.52 10.88 25.70
C ALA A 282 14.83 11.46 24.46
N TYR A 283 13.81 10.78 23.93
CA TYR A 283 13.01 11.32 22.83
C TYR A 283 12.19 12.53 23.30
N LEU A 284 11.51 12.45 24.45
CA LEU A 284 10.77 13.58 25.00
C LEU A 284 11.69 14.78 25.28
N ASP A 285 12.88 14.56 25.83
CA ASP A 285 13.86 15.63 26.05
C ASP A 285 14.32 16.27 24.72
N TYR A 286 14.53 15.46 23.67
CA TYR A 286 14.79 15.96 22.31
C TYR A 286 13.64 16.83 21.79
N LEU A 287 12.39 16.36 21.92
CA LEU A 287 11.21 17.10 21.48
C LEU A 287 11.06 18.45 22.18
N HIS A 288 11.37 18.50 23.48
CA HIS A 288 11.29 19.75 24.25
C HIS A 288 12.40 20.75 23.87
N ARG A 289 13.62 20.28 23.61
CA ARG A 289 14.79 21.17 23.52
C ARG A 289 15.24 21.50 22.10
N GLN A 290 15.01 20.58 21.15
CA GLN A 290 15.72 20.58 19.87
C GLN A 290 14.81 20.37 18.66
N ALA A 291 13.62 19.79 18.85
CA ALA A 291 12.75 19.47 17.72
C ALA A 291 12.33 20.72 16.94
N ARG A 292 12.34 20.58 15.62
CA ARG A 292 11.79 21.57 14.71
C ARG A 292 10.26 21.46 14.70
N PRO A 293 9.53 22.54 14.39
CA PRO A 293 8.06 22.50 14.41
C PRO A 293 7.46 21.43 13.48
N TRP A 294 8.09 21.14 12.34
CA TRP A 294 7.65 20.07 11.45
C TRP A 294 7.77 18.67 12.07
N GLU A 295 8.71 18.44 12.98
CA GLU A 295 8.87 17.15 13.68
C GLU A 295 7.70 16.95 14.67
N LEU A 296 7.28 18.03 15.34
CA LEU A 296 6.08 18.03 16.17
C LEU A 296 4.81 17.84 15.33
N GLN A 297 4.71 18.50 14.17
CA GLN A 297 3.61 18.27 13.24
C GLN A 297 3.53 16.80 12.77
N ALA A 298 4.67 16.14 12.53
CA ALA A 298 4.69 14.75 12.11
C ALA A 298 4.06 13.79 13.15
N LEU A 299 4.11 14.14 14.44
CA LEU A 299 3.46 13.39 15.52
C LEU A 299 1.93 13.39 15.43
N LEU A 300 1.29 14.33 14.72
CA LEU A 300 -0.16 14.32 14.49
C LEU A 300 -0.63 13.02 13.82
N LYS A 301 0.25 12.38 13.05
CA LYS A 301 -0.04 11.13 12.35
C LYS A 301 0.52 9.92 13.09
N ALA A 302 1.22 10.07 14.21
CA ALA A 302 1.94 8.96 14.83
C ALA A 302 1.03 8.03 15.66
N ARG A 303 1.26 6.72 15.57
CA ARG A 303 0.63 5.70 16.43
C ARG A 303 1.56 4.52 16.71
N ALA A 304 1.40 3.86 17.85
CA ALA A 304 2.06 2.59 18.13
C ALA A 304 1.45 1.49 17.24
N ILE A 305 2.29 0.58 16.72
CA ILE A 305 1.85 -0.50 15.82
C ILE A 305 2.40 -1.89 16.15
N ALA A 306 3.50 -1.99 16.91
CA ALA A 306 4.10 -3.27 17.28
C ALA A 306 4.99 -3.15 18.54
N GLY A 307 5.29 -4.29 19.14
CA GLY A 307 6.02 -4.38 20.41
C GLY A 307 5.09 -4.19 21.60
N GLU A 308 5.60 -3.64 22.69
CA GLU A 308 4.79 -3.28 23.85
C GLU A 308 4.05 -1.97 23.59
N MET A 309 2.77 -2.07 23.22
CA MET A 309 1.92 -0.94 22.82
C MET A 309 1.87 0.16 23.87
N ALA A 310 1.85 -0.21 25.16
CA ALA A 310 1.81 0.75 26.26
C ALA A 310 3.02 1.70 26.29
N ILE A 311 4.20 1.25 25.85
CA ILE A 311 5.40 2.12 25.73
C ILE A 311 5.14 3.21 24.69
N GLY A 312 4.66 2.82 23.51
CA GLY A 312 4.38 3.77 22.43
C GLY A 312 3.25 4.74 22.76
N GLU A 313 2.17 4.24 23.38
CA GLU A 313 1.04 5.06 23.84
C GLU A 313 1.47 6.07 24.90
N THR A 314 2.25 5.65 25.91
CA THR A 314 2.80 6.55 26.94
C THR A 314 3.64 7.66 26.33
N PHE A 315 4.48 7.35 25.34
CA PHE A 315 5.26 8.35 24.62
C PHE A 315 4.37 9.36 23.89
N LEU A 316 3.38 8.88 23.13
CA LEU A 316 2.50 9.73 22.34
C LEU A 316 1.65 10.65 23.22
N GLU A 317 1.11 10.13 24.33
CA GLU A 317 0.38 10.92 25.33
C GLU A 317 1.27 11.99 25.96
N SER A 318 2.53 11.66 26.25
CA SER A 318 3.49 12.61 26.84
C SER A 318 3.97 13.67 25.84
N ALA A 319 4.03 13.34 24.55
CA ALA A 319 4.43 14.25 23.48
C ALA A 319 3.27 15.15 23.02
N GLU A 320 2.02 14.72 23.21
CA GLU A 320 0.81 15.43 22.75
C GLU A 320 0.78 16.91 23.17
N PRO A 321 1.06 17.28 24.44
CA PRO A 321 1.05 18.68 24.85
C PRO A 321 2.05 19.55 24.07
N LEU A 322 3.17 18.99 23.61
CA LEU A 322 4.17 19.72 22.82
C LEU A 322 3.64 20.05 21.43
N VAL A 323 2.94 19.10 20.81
CA VAL A 323 2.36 19.25 19.47
C VAL A 323 1.34 20.40 19.47
N PHE A 324 0.43 20.41 20.44
CA PHE A 324 -0.64 21.42 20.53
C PHE A 324 -0.27 22.67 21.36
N SER A 325 1.01 22.85 21.67
CA SER A 325 1.54 24.09 22.25
C SER A 325 2.34 24.94 21.27
N LEU A 326 2.43 24.53 20.00
CA LEU A 326 3.07 25.31 18.95
C LEU A 326 2.33 26.65 18.74
N PRO A 327 3.04 27.80 18.79
CA PRO A 327 2.44 29.08 18.44
C PRO A 327 1.97 29.11 16.97
N ASP A 328 0.83 29.77 16.69
CA ASP A 328 0.26 29.85 15.34
C ASP A 328 1.27 30.36 14.31
N ASP A 329 1.97 31.45 14.61
CA ASP A 329 2.94 32.04 13.70
C ASP A 329 4.11 31.10 13.38
N VAL A 330 4.52 30.27 14.34
CA VAL A 330 5.54 29.22 14.17
C VAL A 330 5.01 28.07 13.31
N ALA A 331 3.82 27.55 13.62
CA ALA A 331 3.20 26.46 12.87
C ALA A 331 2.96 26.87 11.41
N ARG A 332 2.41 28.07 11.19
CA ARG A 332 2.14 28.62 9.86
C ARG A 332 3.41 28.82 9.04
N ARG A 333 4.48 29.34 9.65
CA ARG A 333 5.80 29.46 8.99
C ARG A 333 6.34 28.09 8.60
N SER A 334 6.37 27.15 9.55
CA SER A 334 6.89 25.80 9.29
C SER A 334 6.17 25.09 8.15
N ILE A 335 4.85 25.23 8.05
CA ILE A 335 4.07 24.61 6.99
C ILE A 335 4.38 25.23 5.63
N ARG A 336 4.46 26.57 5.55
CA ARG A 336 4.88 27.24 4.31
C ARG A 336 6.29 26.85 3.88
N ASP A 337 7.25 26.89 4.80
CA ASP A 337 8.64 26.52 4.50
C ASP A 337 8.74 25.09 3.96
N MET A 338 7.91 24.16 4.47
CA MET A 338 7.84 22.81 3.93
C MET A 338 7.13 22.72 2.57
N LEU A 339 6.05 23.48 2.33
CA LEU A 339 5.41 23.50 1.01
C LEU A 339 6.36 24.06 -0.06
N ASP A 340 7.06 25.14 0.26
CA ASP A 340 8.03 25.78 -0.63
C ASP A 340 9.19 24.83 -0.96
N ALA A 341 9.63 24.01 0.01
CA ALA A 341 10.69 23.03 -0.19
C ALA A 341 10.28 21.78 -1.00
N ILE A 342 8.98 21.56 -1.23
CA ILE A 342 8.45 20.38 -1.90
C ILE A 342 8.43 20.54 -3.43
N ILE A 343 8.38 21.77 -3.93
CA ILE A 343 8.44 22.06 -5.36
C ILE A 343 9.91 21.87 -5.82
N PRO A 344 10.21 20.95 -6.76
CA PRO A 344 11.58 20.75 -7.21
C PRO A 344 12.16 22.01 -7.84
N GLU A 345 13.36 22.40 -7.45
CA GLU A 345 14.08 23.51 -8.08
C GLU A 345 14.22 23.26 -9.59
N GLY A 346 13.72 24.19 -10.40
CA GLY A 346 13.77 24.10 -11.87
C GLY A 346 12.65 23.29 -12.52
N ALA A 347 11.66 22.80 -11.77
CA ALA A 347 10.46 22.22 -12.37
C ALA A 347 9.73 23.26 -13.22
N SER A 348 9.39 22.89 -14.46
CA SER A 348 8.54 23.77 -15.28
C SER A 348 7.15 23.89 -14.63
N PRO A 349 6.43 25.01 -14.82
CA PRO A 349 5.07 25.15 -14.30
C PRO A 349 4.12 24.01 -14.74
N ALA A 350 4.30 23.51 -15.97
CA ALA A 350 3.51 22.39 -16.49
C ALA A 350 3.83 21.07 -15.79
N THR A 351 5.12 20.81 -15.51
CA THR A 351 5.56 19.61 -14.78
C THR A 351 5.08 19.66 -13.33
N ALA A 352 5.21 20.82 -12.66
CA ALA A 352 4.74 20.98 -11.30
C ALA A 352 3.21 20.79 -11.18
N LEU A 353 2.43 21.28 -12.15
CA LEU A 353 0.97 21.11 -12.16
C LEU A 353 0.53 19.65 -12.41
N ALA A 354 1.36 18.85 -13.08
CA ALA A 354 1.08 17.44 -13.34
C ALA A 354 1.36 16.52 -12.13
N GLU A 355 2.11 17.00 -11.12
CA GLU A 355 2.43 16.22 -9.92
C GLU A 355 1.25 16.17 -8.94
N VAL A 356 0.51 15.06 -8.95
CA VAL A 356 -0.70 14.88 -8.12
C VAL A 356 -0.44 15.02 -6.62
N LYS A 357 0.77 14.65 -6.17
CA LYS A 357 1.13 14.64 -4.75
C LYS A 357 1.67 15.98 -4.26
N THR A 358 2.61 16.55 -5.00
CA THR A 358 3.46 17.67 -4.56
C THR A 358 3.24 18.95 -5.36
N GLY A 359 2.46 18.88 -6.45
CA GLY A 359 2.09 20.05 -7.23
C GLY A 359 1.11 20.97 -6.50
N PRO A 360 0.94 22.22 -6.98
CA PRO A 360 -0.05 23.15 -6.45
C PRO A 360 -1.46 22.55 -6.46
N GLY A 361 -2.17 22.63 -5.34
CA GLY A 361 -3.48 22.01 -5.13
C GLY A 361 -3.44 20.49 -4.93
N GLY A 362 -2.26 19.87 -4.85
CA GLY A 362 -2.08 18.43 -4.71
C GLY A 362 -2.34 17.89 -3.30
N ILE A 363 -2.16 16.58 -3.15
CA ILE A 363 -2.47 15.82 -1.93
C ILE A 363 -1.82 16.46 -0.70
N ARG A 364 -0.55 16.85 -0.84
CA ARG A 364 0.27 17.36 0.26
C ARG A 364 -0.23 18.70 0.81
N GLU A 365 -0.75 19.57 -0.05
CA GLU A 365 -1.33 20.84 0.39
C GLU A 365 -2.58 20.62 1.23
N ILE A 366 -3.44 19.68 0.83
CA ILE A 366 -4.64 19.32 1.61
C ILE A 366 -4.25 18.72 2.96
N GLU A 367 -3.27 17.81 2.99
CA GLU A 367 -2.74 17.23 4.23
C GLU A 367 -2.20 18.30 5.18
N PHE A 368 -1.42 19.24 4.64
CA PHE A 368 -0.79 20.29 5.43
C PHE A 368 -1.75 21.37 5.89
N LEU A 369 -2.72 21.75 5.06
CA LEU A 369 -3.82 22.63 5.48
C LEU A 369 -4.60 21.99 6.63
N THR A 370 -4.95 20.71 6.49
CA THR A 370 -5.66 19.97 7.55
C THR A 370 -4.83 19.95 8.83
N GLN A 371 -3.55 19.59 8.74
CA GLN A 371 -2.63 19.56 9.89
C GLN A 371 -2.43 20.94 10.52
N TYR A 372 -2.36 22.01 9.72
CA TYR A 372 -2.30 23.38 10.23
C TYR A 372 -3.50 23.70 11.14
N LEU A 373 -4.72 23.41 10.65
CA LEU A 373 -5.95 23.65 11.41
C LEU A 373 -5.98 22.78 12.68
N GLN A 374 -5.47 21.55 12.62
CA GLN A 374 -5.31 20.71 13.81
C GLN A 374 -4.34 21.30 14.83
N LEU A 375 -3.20 21.84 14.41
CA LEU A 375 -2.26 22.51 15.31
C LEU A 375 -2.88 23.76 15.96
N LEU A 376 -3.65 24.52 15.18
CA LEU A 376 -4.29 25.75 15.64
C LEU A 376 -5.40 25.49 16.67
N TYR A 377 -6.29 24.53 16.39
CA TYR A 377 -7.50 24.31 17.18
C TYR A 377 -7.44 23.09 18.09
N GLY A 378 -6.49 22.18 17.87
CA GLY A 378 -6.43 20.90 18.57
C GLY A 378 -6.26 21.05 20.08
N ARG A 379 -5.62 22.12 20.56
CA ARG A 379 -5.51 22.39 22.01
C ARG A 379 -6.88 22.51 22.68
N GLU A 380 -7.78 23.29 22.09
CA GLU A 380 -9.09 23.61 22.65
C GLU A 380 -10.17 22.60 22.22
N LEU A 381 -9.99 21.97 21.06
CA LEU A 381 -10.95 21.05 20.46
C LEU A 381 -10.30 19.68 20.19
N PRO A 382 -10.19 18.79 21.20
CA PRO A 382 -9.57 17.46 21.03
C PRO A 382 -10.20 16.59 19.93
N ALA A 383 -11.47 16.84 19.56
CA ALA A 383 -12.16 16.14 18.49
C ALA A 383 -11.43 16.22 17.14
N VAL A 384 -10.75 17.34 16.85
CA VAL A 384 -10.05 17.55 15.57
C VAL A 384 -8.72 16.79 15.49
N ARG A 385 -8.22 16.20 16.58
CA ARG A 385 -6.91 15.51 16.65
C ARG A 385 -6.91 14.13 15.98
N LYS A 386 -7.68 13.95 14.89
CA LYS A 386 -7.74 12.71 14.12
C LYS A 386 -6.49 12.53 13.29
N ARG A 387 -5.99 11.29 13.22
CA ARG A 387 -4.81 10.98 12.41
C ARG A 387 -5.15 10.97 10.93
N SER A 388 -6.27 10.39 10.50
CA SER A 388 -6.68 10.44 9.09
C SER A 388 -7.05 11.86 8.68
N THR A 389 -6.58 12.28 7.51
CA THR A 389 -6.88 13.55 6.85
C THR A 389 -8.38 13.71 6.62
N LEU A 390 -9.05 12.70 6.07
CA LEU A 390 -10.49 12.76 5.82
C LEU A 390 -11.31 12.83 7.12
N GLU A 391 -10.89 12.11 8.17
CA GLU A 391 -11.52 12.22 9.49
C GLU A 391 -11.30 13.58 10.12
N ALA A 392 -10.08 14.11 10.04
CA ALA A 392 -9.76 15.44 10.54
C ALA A 392 -10.59 16.52 9.83
N LEU A 393 -10.70 16.48 8.49
CA LEU A 393 -11.57 17.37 7.72
C LEU A 393 -13.03 17.26 8.17
N THR A 394 -13.52 16.05 8.44
CA THR A 394 -14.89 15.85 8.96
C THR A 394 -15.05 16.55 10.30
N GLN A 395 -14.13 16.35 11.24
CA GLN A 395 -14.20 16.97 12.57
C GLN A 395 -14.02 18.50 12.54
N LEU A 396 -13.22 19.02 11.61
CA LEU A 396 -13.07 20.46 11.38
C LEU A 396 -14.38 21.07 10.84
N ALA A 397 -15.08 20.38 9.95
CA ALA A 397 -16.39 20.80 9.44
C ALA A 397 -17.48 20.71 10.51
N ASP A 398 -17.53 19.62 11.28
CA ASP A 398 -18.47 19.45 12.39
C ASP A 398 -18.31 20.53 13.48
N ALA A 399 -17.10 21.05 13.63
CA ALA A 399 -16.78 22.15 14.55
C ALA A 399 -16.96 23.55 13.92
N GLU A 400 -17.50 23.65 12.70
CA GLU A 400 -17.71 24.89 11.95
C GLU A 400 -16.42 25.72 11.70
N LEU A 401 -15.26 25.06 11.72
CA LEU A 401 -13.95 25.70 11.49
C LEU A 401 -13.63 25.85 10.00
N ILE A 402 -14.33 25.10 9.15
CA ILE A 402 -14.32 25.23 7.69
C ILE A 402 -15.77 25.20 7.19
N LEU A 403 -16.04 25.90 6.10
CA LEU A 403 -17.37 25.96 5.52
C LEU A 403 -17.75 24.61 4.87
N PRO A 404 -19.05 24.25 4.81
CA PRO A 404 -19.50 23.02 4.16
C PRO A 404 -19.01 22.87 2.70
N GLY A 405 -18.95 23.98 1.96
CA GLY A 405 -18.43 23.99 0.58
C GLY A 405 -16.93 23.71 0.51
N GLU A 406 -16.15 24.20 1.48
CA GLU A 406 -14.70 23.94 1.57
C GLU A 406 -14.45 22.47 1.94
N PHE A 407 -15.21 21.93 2.90
CA PHE A 407 -15.13 20.51 3.27
C PHE A 407 -15.42 19.60 2.07
N GLN A 408 -16.48 19.86 1.31
CA GLN A 408 -16.82 19.09 0.11
C GLN A 408 -15.70 19.18 -0.92
N HIS A 409 -15.19 20.39 -1.20
CA HIS A 409 -14.14 20.59 -2.18
C HIS A 409 -12.85 19.86 -1.80
N LEU A 410 -12.36 20.05 -0.57
CA LEU A 410 -11.14 19.43 -0.06
C LEU A 410 -11.26 17.90 0.00
N SER A 411 -12.38 17.37 0.50
CA SER A 411 -12.58 15.92 0.63
C SER A 411 -12.67 15.25 -0.74
N SER A 412 -13.44 15.82 -1.68
CA SER A 412 -13.55 15.27 -3.04
C SER A 412 -12.23 15.36 -3.81
N ALA A 413 -11.50 16.47 -3.68
CA ALA A 413 -10.18 16.63 -4.28
C ALA A 413 -9.19 15.61 -3.72
N TYR A 414 -9.15 15.44 -2.38
CA TYR A 414 -8.27 14.46 -1.73
C TYR A 414 -8.58 13.04 -2.20
N ILE A 415 -9.86 12.64 -2.22
CA ILE A 415 -10.27 11.31 -2.67
C ILE A 415 -9.84 11.08 -4.12
N PHE A 416 -10.15 12.02 -5.02
CA PHE A 416 -9.81 11.92 -6.43
C PHE A 416 -8.29 11.79 -6.64
N GLN A 417 -7.51 12.69 -6.03
CA GLN A 417 -6.06 12.69 -6.18
C GLN A 417 -5.41 11.44 -5.60
N ARG A 418 -5.92 10.92 -4.48
CA ARG A 418 -5.45 9.66 -3.89
C ARG A 418 -5.82 8.45 -4.75
N SER A 419 -6.99 8.43 -5.39
CA SER A 419 -7.35 7.40 -6.37
C SER A 419 -6.46 7.43 -7.61
N VAL A 420 -6.08 8.63 -8.07
CA VAL A 420 -5.08 8.79 -9.13
C VAL A 420 -3.72 8.26 -8.66
N GLU A 421 -3.27 8.62 -7.44
CA GLU A 421 -2.01 8.10 -6.86
C GLU A 421 -2.00 6.57 -6.75
N HIS A 422 -3.13 5.92 -6.49
CA HIS A 422 -3.22 4.45 -6.47
C HIS A 422 -3.12 3.82 -7.86
N SER A 423 -3.48 4.57 -8.91
CA SER A 423 -3.49 4.09 -10.30
C SER A 423 -2.15 4.28 -11.02
N LEU A 424 -1.27 5.12 -10.47
CA LEU A 424 0.09 5.37 -10.95
C LEU A 424 1.07 4.38 -10.32
#